data_AF-A0A0C3DG37-F1
#
_entry.id   AF-A0A0C3DG37-F1
#
_cell.length_a   1.000
_cell.length_b   1.000
_cell.length_c   1.000
_cell.angle_alpha   90.00
_cell.angle_beta   90.00
_cell.angle_gamma   90.00
#
_symmetry.space_group_name_H-M   'P 1'
#
loop_
_entity.id
_entity.type
_entity.pdbx_description
1 polymer ?
#
loop_
_entity_poly.entity_id
_entity_poly.type
_entity_poly.pdbx_seq_one_letter_code
_entity_poly.pdbx_strand_id
1 'polypeptide(L)'
;MVTLQEVQDIVSRHEGGHVSVTAVIEIGNIGFSYTASTRAYDITLASSPTHYLLLTSPLVPDDSDIPSPTSTIALPALSALLSQIVSSTDVPVPKPVAQDFSGQQGRWDFGWLLVLVPGCSQTSGGITNSTSSLASLRSTLSPRQLARIELQLGTYLRALHSVTNDWFGRPAEPAKLKHPAAPFIPFAFSVDNGGVGQETEEDWSRYSWQDTFVLMLEELLAELTGADGHTVLFDLRGELGIDVEELRRYLSRAIGAFLFDDVEVPGIIWVTGNEADVFVSLSPLGNASTESQDSEAGADIAYLLPTFSHTLWGDPLMEAWFIPPGPSQAINEGYFGGEGGRLIVFPRHKTKRVWYTIYLALLVLAEEQRGHETGRVETGGEHRSKVEWAREILPTCVQRLKDAPCY
;
A
#
# COMPACT_ATOMS: atom_id res chain seq x y z
N MET A 1 1.48 18.37 13.53
CA MET A 1 2.49 18.69 12.50
C MET A 1 3.84 18.51 13.15
N VAL A 2 4.75 17.76 12.55
CA VAL A 2 6.06 17.49 13.15
C VAL A 2 6.97 18.71 12.98
N THR A 3 7.63 19.13 14.04
CA THR A 3 8.55 20.28 14.04
C THR A 3 9.98 19.86 13.73
N LEU A 4 10.79 20.80 13.21
CA LEU A 4 12.21 20.58 12.95
C LEU A 4 12.97 20.09 14.20
N GLN A 5 12.63 20.64 15.37
CA GLN A 5 13.26 20.27 16.64
C GLN A 5 12.95 18.81 17.03
N GLU A 6 11.71 18.36 16.83
CA GLU A 6 11.33 16.97 17.12
C GLU A 6 12.07 15.99 16.21
N VAL A 7 12.17 16.31 14.91
CA VAL A 7 12.96 15.50 13.96
C VAL A 7 14.43 15.48 14.35
N GLN A 8 15.01 16.64 14.69
CA GLN A 8 16.37 16.76 15.17
C GLN A 8 16.60 15.85 16.40
N ASP A 9 15.68 15.85 17.36
CA ASP A 9 15.77 15.02 18.56
C ASP A 9 15.69 13.51 18.25
N ILE A 10 14.87 13.12 17.28
CA ILE A 10 14.75 11.73 16.81
C ILE A 10 16.06 11.28 16.15
N VAL A 11 16.53 12.04 15.16
CA VAL A 11 17.75 11.70 14.39
C VAL A 11 18.99 11.69 15.29
N SER A 12 19.15 12.68 16.17
CA SER A 12 20.32 12.77 17.07
C SER A 12 20.45 11.56 17.98
N ARG A 13 19.31 10.99 18.39
CA ARG A 13 19.29 9.79 19.26
C ARG A 13 19.68 8.53 18.51
N HIS A 14 19.33 8.42 17.24
CA HIS A 14 19.71 7.28 16.42
C HIS A 14 21.21 7.33 16.04
N GLU A 15 21.69 8.49 15.57
CA GLU A 15 23.06 8.66 15.07
C GLU A 15 24.11 8.78 16.19
N GLY A 16 23.70 9.05 17.43
CA GLY A 16 24.60 9.11 18.58
C GLY A 16 25.62 10.26 18.55
N GLY A 17 25.36 11.34 17.79
CA GLY A 17 26.30 12.45 17.60
C GLY A 17 25.68 13.80 17.22
N HIS A 18 26.54 14.80 16.96
CA HIS A 18 26.16 16.16 16.52
C HIS A 18 25.77 16.20 15.04
N VAL A 19 24.77 15.42 14.64
CA VAL A 19 24.15 15.56 13.32
C VAL A 19 23.20 16.76 13.37
N SER A 20 23.19 17.60 12.33
CA SER A 20 22.23 18.70 12.21
C SER A 20 21.29 18.45 11.04
N VAL A 21 19.99 18.46 11.32
CA VAL A 21 18.92 18.42 10.33
C VAL A 21 18.77 19.81 9.72
N THR A 22 18.90 19.89 8.40
CA THR A 22 18.84 21.16 7.64
C THR A 22 17.47 21.44 7.07
N ALA A 23 16.77 20.38 6.67
CA ALA A 23 15.44 20.47 6.09
C ALA A 23 14.60 19.27 6.53
N VAL A 24 13.32 19.56 6.75
CA VAL A 24 12.26 18.57 6.96
C VAL A 24 11.14 18.96 6.02
N ILE A 25 10.87 18.12 5.03
CA ILE A 25 9.87 18.39 3.99
C ILE A 25 8.82 17.30 4.09
N GLU A 26 7.58 17.67 4.39
CA GLU A 26 6.46 16.72 4.30
C GLU A 26 6.30 16.30 2.85
N ILE A 27 6.36 14.99 2.61
CA ILE A 27 6.14 14.42 1.28
C ILE A 27 4.64 14.44 1.05
N GLY A 28 4.18 15.46 0.33
CA GLY A 28 2.81 15.49 -0.18
C GLY A 28 2.65 14.35 -1.17
N ASN A 29 1.74 13.41 -0.88
CA ASN A 29 1.42 12.33 -1.79
C ASN A 29 0.04 12.55 -2.39
N ILE A 30 0.06 12.76 -3.70
CA ILE A 30 -1.09 13.10 -4.52
C ILE A 30 -1.70 11.85 -5.14
N GLY A 31 -1.32 10.65 -4.70
CA GLY A 31 -1.72 9.33 -5.21
C GLY A 31 -2.57 8.51 -4.22
N PHE A 32 -3.12 7.37 -4.64
CA PHE A 32 -4.05 6.55 -3.83
C PHE A 32 -3.46 6.02 -2.52
N SER A 33 -2.13 6.07 -2.40
CA SER A 33 -1.35 5.52 -1.31
C SER A 33 -1.23 6.44 -0.09
N TYR A 34 -1.68 7.69 -0.22
CA TYR A 34 -1.80 8.60 0.90
C TYR A 34 -2.97 8.22 1.80
N THR A 35 -2.75 8.26 3.11
CA THR A 35 -3.79 7.96 4.09
C THR A 35 -3.93 9.08 5.10
N ALA A 36 -5.13 9.26 5.65
CA ALA A 36 -5.36 10.30 6.65
C ALA A 36 -4.52 10.11 7.93
N SER A 37 -4.11 8.86 8.21
CA SER A 37 -3.43 8.46 9.43
C SER A 37 -1.91 8.63 9.38
N THR A 38 -1.24 8.37 8.26
CA THR A 38 0.23 8.30 8.22
C THR A 38 0.81 9.40 7.34
N ARG A 39 1.80 10.11 7.87
CA ARG A 39 2.54 11.17 7.15
C ARG A 39 3.99 10.75 6.96
N ALA A 40 4.57 11.13 5.83
CA ALA A 40 5.97 10.91 5.53
C ALA A 40 6.71 12.25 5.41
N TYR A 41 7.89 12.33 6.01
CA TYR A 41 8.76 13.50 5.92
C TYR A 41 10.12 13.09 5.40
N ASP A 42 10.60 13.81 4.39
CA ASP A 42 11.98 13.77 3.90
C ASP A 42 12.88 14.57 4.85
N ILE A 43 13.99 13.97 5.27
CA ILE A 43 14.96 14.56 6.20
C ILE A 43 16.33 14.69 5.50
N THR A 44 16.81 15.93 5.40
CA THR A 44 18.15 16.24 4.88
C THR A 44 19.10 16.65 6.00
N LEU A 45 20.29 16.05 6.04
CA LEU A 45 21.32 16.31 7.06
C LEU A 45 22.44 17.22 6.52
N ALA A 46 23.01 18.10 7.36
CA ALA A 46 24.02 19.08 6.95
C ALA A 46 25.35 18.46 6.53
N SER A 47 25.76 17.43 7.28
CA SER A 47 27.14 16.90 7.25
C SER A 47 27.18 15.42 6.91
N SER A 48 26.04 14.85 6.52
CA SER A 48 25.90 13.43 6.24
C SER A 48 25.22 13.24 4.89
N PRO A 49 25.72 12.31 4.06
CA PRO A 49 25.04 11.91 2.83
C PRO A 49 23.80 11.05 3.12
N THR A 50 23.64 10.62 4.37
CA THR A 50 22.55 9.76 4.80
C THR A 50 21.24 10.51 4.65
N HIS A 51 20.30 9.84 3.99
CA HIS A 51 18.97 10.35 3.74
C HIS A 51 17.96 9.50 4.48
N TYR A 52 17.10 10.16 5.26
CA TYR A 52 16.11 9.50 6.09
C TYR A 52 14.71 9.91 5.68
N LEU A 53 13.76 8.99 5.83
CA LEU A 53 12.35 9.32 5.90
C LEU A 53 11.85 9.09 7.32
N LEU A 54 10.98 9.98 7.78
CA LEU A 54 10.25 9.82 9.02
C LEU A 54 8.77 9.59 8.70
N LEU A 55 8.26 8.43 9.10
CA LEU A 55 6.84 8.13 9.03
C LEU A 55 6.22 8.41 10.40
N THR A 56 5.09 9.11 10.45
CA THR A 56 4.39 9.42 11.71
C THR A 56 2.92 9.08 11.62
N SER A 57 2.34 8.59 12.70
CA SER A 57 0.91 8.33 12.85
C SER A 57 0.43 8.92 14.17
N PRO A 58 -0.75 9.56 14.24
CA PRO A 58 -1.37 9.93 15.51
C PRO A 58 -1.43 8.74 16.46
N LEU A 59 -1.27 9.00 17.75
CA LEU A 59 -1.58 8.01 18.77
C LEU A 59 -3.09 7.82 18.80
N VAL A 60 -3.55 6.59 18.56
CA VAL A 60 -4.96 6.23 18.74
C VAL A 60 -5.21 6.19 20.24
N PRO A 61 -6.20 6.94 20.77
CA PRO A 61 -6.56 6.82 22.18
C PRO A 61 -7.02 5.38 22.45
N ASP A 62 -6.53 4.77 23.54
CA ASP A 62 -6.73 3.35 23.90
C ASP A 62 -8.20 2.90 24.02
N ASP A 63 -9.20 3.79 23.90
CA ASP A 63 -10.59 3.51 24.23
C ASP A 63 -11.43 2.83 23.12
N SER A 64 -10.90 2.64 21.90
CA SER A 64 -11.61 1.88 20.86
C SER A 64 -11.01 0.49 20.70
N ASP A 65 -11.47 -0.47 21.51
CA ASP A 65 -11.01 -1.87 21.52
C ASP A 65 -11.21 -2.64 20.20
N ILE A 66 -11.95 -2.08 19.24
CA ILE A 66 -12.25 -2.74 17.97
C ILE A 66 -11.47 -2.04 16.85
N PRO A 67 -10.29 -2.56 16.46
CA PRO A 67 -9.58 -2.04 15.32
C PRO A 67 -10.45 -2.24 14.07
N SER A 68 -10.81 -1.14 13.41
CA SER A 68 -11.54 -1.25 12.16
C SER A 68 -10.69 -2.06 11.15
N PRO A 69 -11.22 -3.14 10.60
CA PRO A 69 -10.57 -3.96 9.58
C PRO A 69 -10.45 -3.24 8.22
N THR A 70 -10.93 -1.99 8.11
CA THR A 70 -10.65 -1.08 6.99
C THR A 70 -9.59 -0.01 7.31
N SER A 71 -9.05 0.02 8.53
CA SER A 71 -7.99 0.95 8.97
C SER A 71 -6.69 0.89 8.16
N THR A 72 -5.73 1.76 8.39
CA THR A 72 -4.40 1.64 7.77
C THR A 72 -3.50 0.70 8.55
N ILE A 73 -2.53 0.07 7.91
CA ILE A 73 -1.48 -0.69 8.61
C ILE A 73 -0.80 0.22 9.65
N ALA A 74 -0.78 -0.26 10.89
CA ALA A 74 -0.12 0.45 11.98
C ALA A 74 1.41 0.47 11.75
N LEU A 75 2.08 1.52 12.23
CA LEU A 75 3.54 1.66 12.08
C LEU A 75 4.37 0.44 12.55
N PRO A 76 4.02 -0.29 13.64
CA PRO A 76 4.72 -1.51 14.01
C PRO A 76 4.65 -2.60 12.93
N ALA A 77 3.46 -2.84 12.38
CA ALA A 77 3.25 -3.80 11.30
C ALA A 77 3.95 -3.37 10.01
N LEU A 78 3.96 -2.06 9.69
CA LEU A 78 4.72 -1.51 8.57
C LEU A 78 6.23 -1.72 8.72
N SER A 79 6.78 -1.50 9.91
CA SER A 79 8.20 -1.73 10.20
C SER A 79 8.58 -3.20 9.99
N ALA A 80 7.75 -4.13 10.48
CA ALA A 80 7.95 -5.56 10.28
C ALA A 80 7.89 -5.95 8.79
N LEU A 81 6.89 -5.43 8.06
CA LEU A 81 6.72 -5.63 6.63
C LEU A 81 7.94 -5.13 5.83
N LEU A 82 8.39 -3.90 6.06
CA LEU A 82 9.56 -3.34 5.39
C LEU A 82 10.81 -4.18 5.66
N SER A 83 11.00 -4.61 6.91
CA SER A 83 12.12 -5.49 7.28
C SER A 83 12.06 -6.82 6.52
N GLN A 84 10.87 -7.40 6.37
CA GLN A 84 10.65 -8.63 5.61
C GLN A 84 10.92 -8.44 4.11
N ILE A 85 10.48 -7.34 3.51
CA ILE A 85 10.74 -7.03 2.09
C ILE A 85 12.25 -6.89 1.86
N VAL A 86 12.94 -6.11 2.71
CA VAL A 86 14.40 -5.89 2.62
C VAL A 86 15.19 -7.20 2.81
N SER A 87 14.71 -8.11 3.68
CA SER A 87 15.42 -9.38 3.90
C SER A 87 15.17 -10.42 2.83
N SER A 88 14.08 -10.30 2.07
CA SER A 88 13.59 -11.37 1.17
C SER A 88 13.71 -11.01 -0.31
N THR A 89 13.96 -9.74 -0.64
CA THR A 89 13.94 -9.24 -2.02
C THR A 89 15.00 -8.17 -2.25
N ASP A 90 15.29 -7.91 -3.52
CA ASP A 90 16.12 -6.78 -3.96
C ASP A 90 15.28 -5.51 -4.27
N VAL A 91 14.02 -5.46 -3.82
CA VAL A 91 13.16 -4.29 -4.05
C VAL A 91 13.73 -3.10 -3.24
N PRO A 92 13.98 -1.95 -3.87
CA PRO A 92 14.61 -0.82 -3.19
C PRO A 92 13.59 -0.09 -2.32
N VAL A 93 13.31 -0.62 -1.12
CA VAL A 93 12.48 0.04 -0.11
C VAL A 93 13.33 0.59 1.03
N PRO A 94 12.92 1.69 1.68
CA PRO A 94 13.59 2.19 2.87
C PRO A 94 13.64 1.18 4.02
N LYS A 95 14.81 1.10 4.66
CA LYS A 95 15.07 0.15 5.75
C LYS A 95 14.73 0.76 7.11
N PRO A 96 13.91 0.10 7.95
CA PRO A 96 13.71 0.53 9.33
C PRO A 96 15.01 0.60 10.13
N VAL A 97 15.23 1.73 10.82
CA VAL A 97 16.45 1.94 11.64
C VAL A 97 16.17 2.34 13.08
N ALA A 98 15.06 3.04 13.34
CA ALA A 98 14.61 3.38 14.69
C ALA A 98 13.09 3.58 14.69
N GLN A 99 12.44 3.37 15.82
CA GLN A 99 10.99 3.51 15.93
C GLN A 99 10.56 3.80 17.37
N ASP A 100 9.42 4.48 17.51
CA ASP A 100 8.75 4.66 18.80
C ASP A 100 7.24 4.86 18.57
N PHE A 101 6.45 3.90 19.03
CA PHE A 101 5.00 3.90 18.82
C PHE A 101 4.24 4.44 20.04
N SER A 102 4.94 4.81 21.12
CA SER A 102 4.35 5.20 22.40
C SER A 102 4.24 6.72 22.59
N GLY A 103 4.76 7.50 21.64
CA GLY A 103 4.89 8.96 21.80
C GLY A 103 5.83 9.36 22.94
N GLN A 104 6.73 8.47 23.38
CA GLN A 104 7.68 8.69 24.48
C GLN A 104 7.03 9.16 25.77
N GLN A 105 6.11 8.34 26.30
CA GLN A 105 5.47 8.62 27.58
C GLN A 105 4.78 10.00 27.59
N GLY A 106 4.19 10.39 26.46
CA GLY A 106 3.45 11.64 26.31
C GLY A 106 4.29 12.86 25.90
N ARG A 107 5.55 12.68 25.49
CA ARG A 107 6.33 13.77 24.89
C ARG A 107 5.75 14.21 23.55
N TRP A 108 5.22 13.27 22.79
CA TRP A 108 4.63 13.49 21.47
C TRP A 108 3.22 12.90 21.43
N ASP A 109 2.37 13.51 20.62
CA ASP A 109 1.01 13.06 20.32
C ASP A 109 0.96 12.10 19.11
N PHE A 110 2.12 11.63 18.64
CA PHE A 110 2.26 10.70 17.52
C PHE A 110 3.30 9.60 17.81
N GLY A 111 3.08 8.44 17.20
CA GLY A 111 4.11 7.42 17.02
C GLY A 111 4.89 7.66 15.73
N TRP A 112 6.12 7.17 15.65
CA TRP A 112 6.97 7.32 14.47
C TRP A 112 7.84 6.11 14.17
N LEU A 113 8.26 6.06 12.90
CA LEU A 113 9.17 5.08 12.32
C LEU A 113 10.18 5.82 11.44
N LEU A 114 11.46 5.75 11.81
CA LEU A 114 12.57 6.30 11.06
C LEU A 114 13.14 5.22 10.13
N VAL A 115 13.22 5.52 8.85
CA VAL A 115 13.72 4.60 7.82
C VAL A 115 14.84 5.23 7.01
N LEU A 116 15.83 4.42 6.63
CA LEU A 116 16.99 4.79 5.83
C LEU A 116 16.70 4.56 4.34
N VAL A 117 16.93 5.58 3.51
CA VAL A 117 16.69 5.50 2.06
C VAL A 117 17.84 4.77 1.34
N PRO A 118 17.57 3.80 0.45
CA PRO A 118 18.59 3.08 -0.30
C PRO A 118 19.41 3.99 -1.23
N GLY A 119 20.66 3.61 -1.52
CA GLY A 119 21.44 4.21 -2.63
C GLY A 119 22.07 5.58 -2.36
N CYS A 120 21.90 6.17 -1.18
CA CYS A 120 22.53 7.46 -0.83
C CYS A 120 24.03 7.37 -0.46
N SER A 121 24.68 6.20 -0.59
CA SER A 121 26.11 6.05 -0.28
C SER A 121 26.97 6.80 -1.31
N GLN A 122 27.63 7.85 -0.83
CA GLN A 122 28.51 8.78 -1.56
C GLN A 122 29.30 8.12 -2.69
N THR A 123 28.96 8.44 -3.93
CA THR A 123 30.01 8.49 -4.95
C THR A 123 30.88 9.70 -4.61
N SER A 124 32.18 9.48 -4.42
CA SER A 124 33.15 10.47 -3.93
C SER A 124 33.41 11.66 -4.88
N GLY A 125 32.44 12.00 -5.75
CA GLY A 125 32.57 12.93 -6.87
C GLY A 125 31.60 14.10 -6.91
N GLY A 126 30.88 14.41 -5.82
CA GLY A 126 30.18 15.69 -5.64
C GLY A 126 28.97 15.97 -6.54
N ILE A 127 28.51 14.99 -7.34
CA ILE A 127 27.27 15.11 -8.10
C ILE A 127 26.16 14.47 -7.27
N THR A 128 25.30 15.29 -6.70
CA THR A 128 24.07 14.84 -6.05
C THR A 128 23.11 14.39 -7.14
N ASN A 129 22.81 13.09 -7.22
CA ASN A 129 21.74 12.62 -8.08
C ASN A 129 20.42 13.16 -7.51
N SER A 130 19.77 14.06 -8.25
CA SER A 130 18.44 14.53 -7.88
C SER A 130 17.46 13.37 -8.06
N THR A 131 16.83 12.97 -6.96
CA THR A 131 15.69 12.05 -6.98
C THR A 131 14.40 12.84 -7.10
N SER A 132 13.45 12.32 -7.87
CA SER A 132 12.11 12.91 -7.99
C SER A 132 11.09 11.81 -8.25
N SER A 133 9.82 12.06 -7.93
CA SER A 133 8.76 11.07 -8.16
C SER A 133 8.56 10.85 -9.67
N LEU A 134 8.21 9.62 -10.05
CA LEU A 134 7.92 9.27 -11.44
C LEU A 134 6.77 10.12 -11.99
N ALA A 135 5.74 10.38 -11.18
CA ALA A 135 4.65 11.27 -11.55
C ALA A 135 5.14 12.65 -12.01
N SER A 136 6.09 13.25 -11.29
CA SER A 136 6.66 14.55 -11.66
C SER A 136 7.56 14.51 -12.90
N LEU A 137 8.26 13.39 -13.12
CA LEU A 137 9.22 13.24 -14.21
C LEU A 137 8.58 12.74 -15.51
N ARG A 138 7.41 12.08 -15.46
CA ARG A 138 6.84 11.33 -16.60
C ARG A 138 6.77 12.11 -17.90
N SER A 139 6.44 13.41 -17.83
CA SER A 139 6.36 14.28 -19.02
C SER A 139 7.71 14.68 -19.62
N THR A 140 8.79 14.52 -18.86
CA THR A 140 10.17 14.88 -19.24
C THR A 140 11.02 13.68 -19.63
N LEU A 141 10.63 12.48 -19.21
CA LEU A 141 11.33 11.23 -19.53
C LEU A 141 11.16 10.88 -21.00
N SER A 142 12.23 10.38 -21.62
CA SER A 142 12.12 9.80 -22.95
C SER A 142 11.30 8.50 -22.91
N PRO A 143 10.74 8.06 -24.05
CA PRO A 143 10.07 6.76 -24.13
C PRO A 143 10.96 5.60 -23.68
N ARG A 144 12.26 5.65 -23.94
CA ARG A 144 13.22 4.61 -23.55
C ARG A 144 13.46 4.60 -22.04
N GLN A 145 13.63 5.78 -21.44
CA GLN A 145 13.79 5.91 -19.99
C GLN A 145 12.53 5.45 -19.25
N LEU A 146 11.36 5.88 -19.72
CA LEU A 146 10.08 5.46 -19.14
C LEU A 146 9.88 3.95 -19.25
N ALA A 147 10.14 3.36 -20.42
CA ALA A 147 10.05 1.90 -20.60
C ALA A 147 11.02 1.14 -19.68
N ARG A 148 12.24 1.65 -19.44
CA ARG A 148 13.19 1.05 -18.49
C ARG A 148 12.67 1.09 -17.06
N ILE A 149 12.14 2.23 -16.61
CA ILE A 149 11.56 2.39 -15.27
C ILE A 149 10.35 1.46 -15.10
N GLU A 150 9.45 1.43 -16.09
CA GLU A 150 8.26 0.58 -16.08
C GLU A 150 8.63 -0.92 -16.08
N LEU A 151 9.68 -1.31 -16.82
CA LEU A 151 10.24 -2.66 -16.80
C LEU A 151 10.77 -3.03 -15.40
N GLN A 152 11.57 -2.14 -14.80
CA GLN A 152 12.09 -2.32 -13.43
C GLN A 152 10.96 -2.45 -12.42
N LEU A 153 9.94 -1.59 -12.52
CA LEU A 153 8.77 -1.63 -11.67
C LEU A 153 8.05 -2.97 -11.78
N GLY A 154 7.81 -3.48 -13.00
CA GLY A 154 7.25 -4.81 -13.22
C GLY A 154 8.05 -5.92 -12.52
N THR A 155 9.38 -5.87 -12.61
CA THR A 155 10.27 -6.81 -11.90
C THR A 155 10.16 -6.70 -10.39
N TYR A 156 10.07 -5.48 -9.85
CA TYR A 156 9.89 -5.27 -8.41
C TYR A 156 8.51 -5.73 -7.91
N LEU A 157 7.44 -5.49 -8.65
CA LEU A 157 6.11 -6.02 -8.30
C LEU A 157 6.13 -7.56 -8.25
N ARG A 158 6.78 -8.21 -9.23
CA ARG A 158 6.98 -9.68 -9.20
C ARG A 158 7.74 -10.12 -7.94
N ALA A 159 8.80 -9.40 -7.57
CA ALA A 159 9.59 -9.70 -6.38
C ALA A 159 8.78 -9.50 -5.08
N LEU A 160 7.97 -8.43 -4.97
CA LEU A 160 7.06 -8.22 -3.85
C LEU A 160 6.05 -9.37 -3.73
N HIS A 161 5.41 -9.77 -4.82
CA HIS A 161 4.46 -10.89 -4.83
C HIS A 161 5.11 -12.25 -4.52
N SER A 162 6.43 -12.38 -4.67
CA SER A 162 7.17 -13.59 -4.28
C SER A 162 7.39 -13.70 -2.78
N VAL A 163 7.23 -12.60 -2.04
CA VAL A 163 7.13 -12.65 -0.58
C VAL A 163 5.74 -13.12 -0.24
N THR A 164 5.66 -14.31 0.35
CA THR A 164 4.40 -14.98 0.67
C THR A 164 4.18 -15.10 2.17
N ASN A 165 2.96 -15.48 2.54
CA ASN A 165 2.57 -15.70 3.92
C ASN A 165 1.58 -16.87 4.04
N ASP A 166 1.27 -17.29 5.27
CA ASP A 166 0.34 -18.40 5.53
C ASP A 166 -1.13 -17.94 5.61
N TRP A 167 -1.38 -16.63 5.61
CA TRP A 167 -2.72 -16.07 5.74
C TRP A 167 -2.94 -14.86 4.82
N PHE A 168 -4.19 -14.69 4.43
CA PHE A 168 -4.71 -13.58 3.65
C PHE A 168 -5.06 -12.37 4.53
N GLY A 169 -5.16 -11.20 3.89
CA GLY A 169 -5.60 -9.96 4.52
C GLY A 169 -4.42 -9.11 4.96
N ARG A 170 -4.55 -8.38 6.06
CA ARG A 170 -3.55 -7.36 6.40
C ARG A 170 -2.31 -7.96 7.05
N PRO A 171 -1.13 -7.36 6.84
CA PRO A 171 0.02 -7.58 7.69
C PRO A 171 -0.35 -7.37 9.15
N ALA A 172 -0.28 -8.45 9.92
CA ALA A 172 -0.56 -8.43 11.35
C ALA A 172 0.69 -8.04 12.13
N GLU A 173 0.51 -7.45 13.31
CA GLU A 173 1.62 -7.23 14.23
C GLU A 173 2.20 -8.57 14.69
N PRO A 174 3.53 -8.74 14.70
CA PRO A 174 4.17 -10.00 15.09
C PRO A 174 3.72 -10.53 16.44
N ALA A 175 3.49 -9.64 17.41
CA ALA A 175 3.08 -10.00 18.76
C ALA A 175 1.64 -10.56 18.85
N LYS A 176 0.79 -10.29 17.85
CA LYS A 176 -0.61 -10.76 17.82
C LYS A 176 -0.76 -12.10 17.09
N LEU A 177 0.26 -12.52 16.36
CA LEU A 177 0.31 -13.84 15.72
C LEU A 177 0.68 -14.90 16.76
N LYS A 178 -0.30 -15.31 17.56
CA LYS A 178 -0.24 -16.66 18.12
C LYS A 178 -0.41 -17.60 16.95
N HIS A 179 0.69 -18.22 16.49
CA HIS A 179 0.58 -19.29 15.50
C HIS A 179 -0.47 -20.29 16.01
N PRO A 180 -1.56 -20.53 15.27
CA PRO A 180 -2.42 -21.65 15.61
C PRO A 180 -1.50 -22.87 15.56
N ALA A 181 -1.45 -23.61 16.67
CA ALA A 181 -0.80 -24.91 16.64
C ALA A 181 -1.44 -25.66 15.46
N ALA A 182 -0.62 -26.12 14.51
CA ALA A 182 -1.09 -26.75 13.27
C ALA A 182 -2.33 -27.59 13.56
N PRO A 183 -3.44 -27.41 12.82
CA PRO A 183 -4.74 -27.93 13.19
C PRO A 183 -4.61 -29.41 13.47
N PHE A 184 -4.59 -29.75 14.76
CA PHE A 184 -4.60 -31.12 15.20
C PHE A 184 -6.04 -31.52 14.99
N ILE A 185 -6.38 -32.03 13.80
CA ILE A 185 -7.71 -32.57 13.53
C ILE A 185 -7.93 -33.64 14.60
N PRO A 186 -8.74 -33.39 15.65
CA PRO A 186 -9.00 -34.41 16.62
C PRO A 186 -9.89 -35.37 15.87
N PHE A 187 -9.37 -36.56 15.55
CA PHE A 187 -10.23 -37.67 15.21
C PHE A 187 -11.31 -37.71 16.29
N ALA A 188 -12.57 -37.62 15.84
CA ALA A 188 -13.76 -37.64 16.67
C ALA A 188 -13.63 -38.66 17.81
N PHE A 189 -14.21 -38.34 18.97
CA PHE A 189 -14.37 -39.17 20.19
C PHE A 189 -13.55 -38.82 21.44
N SER A 190 -13.02 -37.60 21.60
CA SER A 190 -12.71 -37.09 22.96
C SER A 190 -13.94 -36.40 23.53
N VAL A 191 -14.68 -37.13 24.37
CA VAL A 191 -15.66 -36.57 25.31
C VAL A 191 -14.86 -35.80 26.36
N ASP A 192 -14.79 -34.47 26.26
CA ASP A 192 -14.11 -33.67 27.29
C ASP A 192 -15.08 -32.92 28.20
N ASN A 193 -14.70 -32.96 29.48
CA ASN A 193 -15.41 -32.49 30.65
C ASN A 193 -15.14 -31.00 30.88
N GLY A 194 -16.17 -30.17 30.81
CA GLY A 194 -16.47 -29.15 31.82
C GLY A 194 -15.43 -28.08 32.18
N GLY A 195 -14.45 -27.75 31.32
CA GLY A 195 -13.56 -26.61 31.50
C GLY A 195 -14.06 -25.41 30.71
N VAL A 196 -14.45 -24.31 31.38
CA VAL A 196 -14.72 -23.01 30.74
C VAL A 196 -13.39 -22.40 30.29
N GLY A 197 -12.80 -22.98 29.25
CA GLY A 197 -11.71 -22.38 28.49
C GLY A 197 -12.31 -21.37 27.55
N GLN A 198 -11.80 -20.14 27.57
CA GLN A 198 -12.10 -19.13 26.57
C GLN A 198 -11.46 -19.61 25.25
N GLU A 199 -12.19 -20.45 24.51
CA GLU A 199 -11.81 -20.88 23.17
C GLU A 199 -11.67 -19.62 22.34
N THR A 200 -10.44 -19.30 21.96
CA THR A 200 -10.19 -18.26 20.96
C THR A 200 -10.75 -18.81 19.66
N GLU A 201 -11.94 -18.33 19.29
CA GLU A 201 -12.58 -18.64 18.02
C GLU A 201 -11.57 -18.34 16.90
N GLU A 202 -11.07 -19.40 16.26
CA GLU A 202 -10.09 -19.26 15.19
C GLU A 202 -10.75 -18.55 14.00
N ASP A 203 -10.15 -17.43 13.59
CA ASP A 203 -10.62 -16.63 12.47
C ASP A 203 -10.27 -17.32 11.14
N TRP A 204 -11.12 -18.26 10.74
CA TRP A 204 -10.98 -19.05 9.51
C TRP A 204 -11.00 -18.20 8.23
N SER A 205 -11.51 -16.97 8.29
CA SER A 205 -11.63 -16.08 7.12
C SER A 205 -10.27 -15.81 6.46
N ARG A 206 -9.16 -15.93 7.22
CA ARG A 206 -7.81 -15.62 6.76
C ARG A 206 -7.14 -16.72 5.93
N TYR A 207 -7.78 -17.88 5.76
CA TYR A 207 -7.24 -18.98 4.94
C TYR A 207 -7.91 -19.11 3.57
N SER A 208 -8.89 -18.25 3.30
CA SER A 208 -9.63 -18.19 2.05
C SER A 208 -9.58 -16.77 1.53
N TRP A 209 -8.99 -16.58 0.35
CA TRP A 209 -8.95 -15.27 -0.27
C TRP A 209 -10.34 -14.72 -0.56
N GLN A 210 -11.29 -15.60 -0.93
CA GLN A 210 -12.67 -15.22 -1.14
C GLN A 210 -13.29 -14.62 0.14
N ASP A 211 -13.14 -15.30 1.27
CA ASP A 211 -13.76 -14.87 2.53
C ASP A 211 -13.09 -13.59 3.04
N THR A 212 -11.76 -13.52 2.97
CA THR A 212 -11.00 -12.30 3.30
C THR A 212 -11.43 -11.11 2.44
N PHE A 213 -11.51 -11.28 1.11
CA PHE A 213 -11.91 -10.21 0.20
C PHE A 213 -13.35 -9.73 0.45
N VAL A 214 -14.28 -10.67 0.63
CA VAL A 214 -15.69 -10.36 0.92
C VAL A 214 -15.81 -9.58 2.22
N LEU A 215 -15.12 -10.02 3.27
CA LEU A 215 -15.11 -9.33 4.56
C LEU A 215 -14.61 -7.89 4.42
N MET A 216 -13.43 -7.68 3.82
CA MET A 216 -12.88 -6.33 3.62
C MET A 216 -13.79 -5.43 2.78
N LEU A 217 -14.49 -5.99 1.79
CA LEU A 217 -15.42 -5.25 0.95
C LEU A 217 -16.69 -4.86 1.70
N GLU A 218 -17.29 -5.79 2.47
CA GLU A 218 -18.48 -5.54 3.26
C GLU A 218 -18.23 -4.50 4.37
N GLU A 219 -17.05 -4.50 4.96
CA GLU A 219 -16.68 -3.51 5.98
C GLU A 219 -16.56 -2.10 5.38
N LEU A 220 -15.97 -1.96 4.18
CA LEU A 220 -15.96 -0.67 3.47
C LEU A 220 -17.39 -0.22 3.12
N LEU A 221 -18.27 -1.14 2.74
CA LEU A 221 -19.68 -0.82 2.49
C LEU A 221 -20.41 -0.42 3.78
N ALA A 222 -20.16 -1.09 4.89
CA ALA A 222 -20.75 -0.76 6.19
C ALA A 222 -20.32 0.64 6.66
N GLU A 223 -19.02 0.95 6.53
CA GLU A 223 -18.45 2.26 6.85
C GLU A 223 -19.09 3.38 6.01
N LEU A 224 -19.17 3.20 4.69
CA LEU A 224 -19.72 4.18 3.76
C LEU A 224 -21.26 4.26 3.78
N THR A 225 -21.96 3.33 4.42
CA THR A 225 -23.43 3.38 4.58
C THR A 225 -23.86 3.85 5.96
N GLY A 226 -22.92 4.00 6.90
CA GLY A 226 -23.21 4.37 8.29
C GLY A 226 -24.01 3.32 9.04
N ALA A 227 -23.89 2.05 8.65
CA ALA A 227 -24.54 0.95 9.37
C ALA A 227 -24.13 0.93 10.87
N ASP A 228 -22.96 1.48 11.17
CA ASP A 228 -22.38 1.54 12.51
C ASP A 228 -22.79 2.80 13.31
N GLY A 229 -23.72 3.61 12.79
CA GLY A 229 -24.22 4.81 13.48
C GLY A 229 -23.29 6.03 13.40
N HIS A 230 -22.21 5.96 12.62
CA HIS A 230 -21.36 7.10 12.31
C HIS A 230 -22.08 8.11 11.39
N THR A 231 -21.72 9.39 11.51
CA THR A 231 -22.28 10.43 10.64
C THR A 231 -21.71 10.23 9.24
N VAL A 232 -22.56 9.75 8.34
CA VAL A 232 -22.20 9.51 6.95
C VAL A 232 -22.05 10.85 6.24
N LEU A 233 -20.82 11.19 5.86
CA LEU A 233 -20.56 12.33 4.99
C LEU A 233 -20.97 12.03 3.54
N PHE A 234 -20.97 10.74 3.17
CA PHE A 234 -21.12 10.28 1.80
C PHE A 234 -22.14 9.14 1.66
N ASP A 235 -23.31 9.43 1.10
CA ASP A 235 -24.34 8.40 0.86
C ASP A 235 -24.18 7.79 -0.53
N LEU A 236 -23.74 6.52 -0.59
CA LEU A 236 -23.61 5.76 -1.85
C LEU A 236 -24.89 5.76 -2.70
N ARG A 237 -26.06 5.71 -2.04
CA ARG A 237 -27.34 5.70 -2.74
C ARG A 237 -27.73 7.09 -3.20
N GLY A 238 -27.63 8.08 -2.31
CA GLY A 238 -28.00 9.47 -2.58
C GLY A 238 -27.10 10.16 -3.61
N GLU A 239 -25.79 9.95 -3.52
CA GLU A 239 -24.81 10.65 -4.37
C GLU A 239 -24.50 9.91 -5.67
N LEU A 240 -24.38 8.57 -5.62
CA LEU A 240 -23.96 7.78 -6.77
C LEU A 240 -25.07 6.91 -7.37
N GLY A 241 -26.24 6.87 -6.74
CA GLY A 241 -27.34 6.02 -7.19
C GLY A 241 -27.04 4.51 -7.04
N ILE A 242 -26.10 4.15 -6.17
CA ILE A 242 -25.70 2.75 -5.97
C ILE A 242 -26.57 2.12 -4.89
N ASP A 243 -27.33 1.09 -5.27
CA ASP A 243 -28.06 0.26 -4.32
C ASP A 243 -27.13 -0.83 -3.76
N VAL A 244 -26.81 -0.73 -2.46
CA VAL A 244 -25.88 -1.65 -1.78
C VAL A 244 -26.45 -3.07 -1.73
N GLU A 245 -27.76 -3.25 -1.63
CA GLU A 245 -28.38 -4.58 -1.66
C GLU A 245 -28.26 -5.22 -3.06
N GLU A 246 -28.33 -4.39 -4.11
CA GLU A 246 -28.07 -4.86 -5.46
C GLU A 246 -26.60 -5.24 -5.66
N LEU A 247 -25.66 -4.46 -5.13
CA LEU A 247 -24.24 -4.78 -5.15
C LEU A 247 -23.94 -6.09 -4.41
N ARG A 248 -24.52 -6.28 -3.21
CA ARG A 248 -24.44 -7.53 -2.45
C ARG A 248 -24.97 -8.72 -3.23
N ARG A 249 -26.11 -8.57 -3.93
CA ARG A 249 -26.64 -9.61 -4.82
C ARG A 249 -25.65 -9.97 -5.93
N TYR A 250 -24.96 -9.00 -6.51
CA TYR A 250 -23.90 -9.29 -7.49
C TYR A 250 -22.70 -10.01 -6.85
N LEU A 251 -22.34 -9.63 -5.63
CA LEU A 251 -21.25 -10.27 -4.87
C LEU A 251 -21.59 -11.73 -4.56
N SER A 252 -22.81 -12.03 -4.10
CA SER A 252 -23.27 -13.40 -3.84
C SER A 252 -23.18 -14.28 -5.08
N ARG A 253 -23.50 -13.74 -6.27
CA ARG A 253 -23.34 -14.49 -7.53
C ARG A 253 -21.86 -14.74 -7.85
N ALA A 254 -20.99 -13.77 -7.60
CA ALA A 254 -19.54 -13.92 -7.79
C ALA A 254 -18.94 -14.99 -6.86
N ILE A 255 -19.37 -15.00 -5.59
CA ILE A 255 -19.03 -16.02 -4.60
C ILE A 255 -19.50 -17.40 -5.08
N GLY A 256 -20.76 -17.52 -5.52
CA GLY A 256 -21.31 -18.79 -6.04
C GLY A 256 -20.62 -19.30 -7.31
N ALA A 257 -20.00 -18.41 -8.08
CA ALA A 257 -19.17 -18.74 -9.25
C ALA A 257 -17.70 -18.99 -8.90
N PHE A 258 -17.37 -19.05 -7.59
CA PHE A 258 -16.02 -19.23 -7.05
C PHE A 258 -15.04 -18.19 -7.56
N LEU A 259 -15.48 -16.97 -7.89
CA LEU A 259 -14.71 -15.97 -8.65
C LEU A 259 -13.33 -15.66 -8.04
N PHE A 260 -13.21 -15.80 -6.71
CA PHE A 260 -12.03 -15.44 -5.94
C PHE A 260 -11.21 -16.65 -5.42
N ASP A 261 -11.67 -17.87 -5.70
CA ASP A 261 -11.08 -19.11 -5.14
C ASP A 261 -9.81 -19.61 -5.88
N ASP A 262 -9.28 -18.80 -6.81
CA ASP A 262 -8.11 -19.11 -7.64
C ASP A 262 -6.78 -18.67 -7.01
N VAL A 263 -6.80 -18.16 -5.78
CA VAL A 263 -5.60 -17.68 -5.07
C VAL A 263 -5.28 -18.62 -3.93
N GLU A 264 -4.27 -19.45 -4.14
CA GLU A 264 -3.85 -20.46 -3.14
C GLU A 264 -2.84 -19.90 -2.13
N VAL A 265 -1.90 -19.06 -2.61
CA VAL A 265 -0.81 -18.52 -1.80
C VAL A 265 -0.86 -17.01 -1.84
N PRO A 266 -1.02 -16.31 -0.69
CA PRO A 266 -1.02 -14.86 -0.68
C PRO A 266 0.37 -14.32 -0.94
N GLY A 267 0.47 -13.36 -1.86
CA GLY A 267 1.64 -12.50 -2.01
C GLY A 267 1.41 -11.11 -1.39
N ILE A 268 2.49 -10.36 -1.12
CA ILE A 268 2.39 -8.94 -0.74
C ILE A 268 1.87 -8.14 -1.92
N ILE A 269 0.70 -7.53 -1.78
CA ILE A 269 0.06 -6.64 -2.75
C ILE A 269 0.20 -5.19 -2.31
N TRP A 270 0.72 -4.32 -3.18
CA TRP A 270 0.72 -2.88 -2.97
C TRP A 270 -0.53 -2.22 -3.59
N VAL A 271 -1.68 -2.42 -2.94
CA VAL A 271 -3.02 -2.09 -3.46
C VAL A 271 -3.11 -0.66 -4.03
N THR A 272 -2.57 0.31 -3.30
CA THR A 272 -2.71 1.74 -3.60
C THR A 272 -1.47 2.35 -4.25
N GLY A 273 -0.47 1.54 -4.61
CA GLY A 273 0.76 2.00 -5.23
C GLY A 273 0.52 2.76 -6.53
N ASN A 274 1.26 3.85 -6.70
CA ASN A 274 1.16 4.69 -7.90
C ASN A 274 2.49 5.41 -8.21
N GLU A 275 2.51 6.21 -9.27
CA GLU A 275 3.71 6.88 -9.76
C GLU A 275 4.28 7.94 -8.81
N ALA A 276 3.47 8.51 -7.92
CA ALA A 276 3.97 9.44 -6.91
C ALA A 276 4.84 8.75 -5.86
N ASP A 277 4.70 7.43 -5.72
CA ASP A 277 5.46 6.61 -4.78
C ASP A 277 6.78 6.06 -5.35
N VAL A 278 6.99 6.18 -6.65
CA VAL A 278 8.20 5.65 -7.31
C VAL A 278 9.20 6.79 -7.46
N PHE A 279 10.28 6.77 -6.68
CA PHE A 279 11.33 7.78 -6.80
C PHE A 279 12.41 7.31 -7.78
N VAL A 280 12.73 8.16 -8.74
CA VAL A 280 13.64 7.88 -9.85
C VAL A 280 14.89 8.74 -9.70
N SER A 281 16.05 8.13 -9.93
CA SER A 281 17.33 8.81 -10.05
C SER A 281 17.72 8.93 -11.52
N LEU A 282 18.02 10.15 -11.97
CA LEU A 282 18.56 10.40 -13.30
C LEU A 282 20.08 10.46 -13.21
N SER A 283 20.75 9.53 -13.88
CA SER A 283 22.20 9.57 -14.01
C SER A 283 22.58 10.57 -15.10
N PRO A 284 23.46 11.56 -14.83
CA PRO A 284 23.95 12.44 -15.88
C PRO A 284 24.63 11.59 -16.96
N LEU A 285 24.60 12.05 -18.23
CA LEU A 285 25.39 11.40 -19.28
C LEU A 285 26.82 11.27 -18.77
N GLY A 286 27.24 10.03 -18.49
CA GLY A 286 28.60 9.78 -18.07
C GLY A 286 29.56 10.33 -19.12
N ASN A 287 30.78 10.68 -18.70
CA ASN A 287 31.89 11.06 -19.59
C ASN A 287 32.29 9.85 -20.46
N ALA A 288 31.37 9.34 -21.29
CA ALA A 288 31.57 8.24 -22.21
C ALA A 288 32.48 8.77 -23.31
N SER A 289 33.79 8.63 -23.10
CA SER A 289 34.87 9.08 -23.96
C SER A 289 35.05 8.24 -25.22
N THR A 290 34.02 7.52 -25.68
CA THR A 290 34.08 6.69 -26.89
C THR A 290 32.73 6.66 -27.60
N GLU A 291 32.63 7.47 -28.66
CA GLU A 291 31.76 7.53 -29.86
C GLU A 291 30.61 6.52 -30.09
N SER A 292 29.94 5.97 -29.08
CA SER A 292 28.66 5.28 -29.30
C SER A 292 27.53 6.32 -29.30
N GLN A 293 26.92 6.55 -30.47
CA GLN A 293 25.84 7.53 -30.70
C GLN A 293 24.55 7.31 -29.87
N ASP A 294 24.49 6.30 -29.01
CA ASP A 294 23.29 5.93 -28.22
C ASP A 294 23.44 6.13 -26.70
N SER A 295 24.37 6.99 -26.25
CA SER A 295 24.54 7.27 -24.81
C SER A 295 23.48 8.25 -24.31
N GLU A 296 22.25 7.77 -24.15
CA GLU A 296 21.18 8.50 -23.46
C GLU A 296 21.40 8.47 -21.94
N ALA A 297 21.00 9.54 -21.24
CA ALA A 297 21.05 9.58 -19.77
C ALA A 297 20.27 8.40 -19.17
N GLY A 298 20.89 7.70 -18.22
CA GLY A 298 20.25 6.59 -17.52
C GLY A 298 19.15 7.09 -16.58
N ALA A 299 18.04 6.37 -16.51
CA ALA A 299 17.00 6.57 -15.51
C ALA A 299 16.74 5.23 -14.83
N ASP A 300 16.81 5.22 -13.50
CA ASP A 300 16.65 4.03 -12.67
C ASP A 300 15.78 4.36 -11.45
N ILE A 301 14.97 3.41 -11.00
CA ILE A 301 14.24 3.54 -9.74
C ILE A 301 15.25 3.59 -8.59
N ALA A 302 15.25 4.70 -7.85
CA ALA A 302 16.08 4.89 -6.67
C ALA A 302 15.48 4.12 -5.48
N TYR A 303 14.18 4.31 -5.24
CA TYR A 303 13.44 3.58 -4.22
C TYR A 303 11.92 3.68 -4.43
N LEU A 304 11.18 2.80 -3.77
CA LEU A 304 9.73 2.89 -3.59
C LEU A 304 9.44 3.51 -2.23
N LEU A 305 8.62 4.57 -2.21
CA LEU A 305 8.17 5.20 -0.97
C LEU A 305 7.40 4.17 -0.14
N PRO A 306 7.59 4.09 1.19
CA PRO A 306 7.00 3.05 2.03
C PRO A 306 5.52 3.35 2.35
N THR A 307 4.74 3.74 1.36
CA THR A 307 3.29 4.01 1.44
C THR A 307 2.49 2.72 1.32
N PHE A 308 2.89 1.74 2.13
CA PHE A 308 2.30 0.41 2.21
C PHE A 308 1.09 0.38 3.14
N SER A 309 0.44 1.51 3.43
CA SER A 309 -0.66 1.63 4.41
C SER A 309 -1.87 0.75 4.13
N HIS A 310 -2.11 0.40 2.87
CA HIS A 310 -3.19 -0.50 2.43
C HIS A 310 -2.66 -1.79 1.79
N THR A 311 -1.46 -2.21 2.17
CA THR A 311 -0.87 -3.48 1.71
C THR A 311 -1.65 -4.67 2.24
N LEU A 312 -1.78 -5.70 1.41
CA LEU A 312 -2.48 -6.93 1.74
C LEU A 312 -1.65 -8.15 1.35
N TRP A 313 -1.92 -9.26 2.03
CA TRP A 313 -1.59 -10.62 1.64
C TRP A 313 -2.77 -11.13 0.80
N GLY A 314 -2.62 -11.26 -0.51
CA GLY A 314 -3.75 -11.61 -1.38
C GLY A 314 -3.43 -11.75 -2.86
N ASP A 315 -4.44 -11.52 -3.69
CA ASP A 315 -4.31 -11.52 -5.15
C ASP A 315 -3.54 -10.31 -5.71
N PRO A 316 -2.38 -10.52 -6.37
CA PRO A 316 -1.68 -9.48 -7.12
C PRO A 316 -2.55 -8.68 -8.07
N LEU A 317 -3.60 -9.30 -8.64
CA LEU A 317 -4.52 -8.61 -9.52
C LEU A 317 -5.25 -7.47 -8.83
N MET A 318 -5.20 -7.28 -7.51
CA MET A 318 -5.81 -6.12 -6.84
C MET A 318 -5.05 -4.80 -7.04
N GLU A 319 -3.77 -4.83 -7.42
CA GLU A 319 -2.96 -3.60 -7.48
C GLU A 319 -3.51 -2.56 -8.45
N ALA A 320 -3.38 -1.29 -8.06
CA ALA A 320 -3.71 -0.14 -8.88
C ALA A 320 -2.89 -0.11 -10.19
N TRP A 321 -1.65 -0.59 -10.17
CA TRP A 321 -0.78 -0.71 -11.36
C TRP A 321 -1.37 -1.55 -12.49
N PHE A 322 -2.29 -2.46 -12.16
CA PHE A 322 -2.96 -3.32 -13.12
C PHE A 322 -4.34 -2.80 -13.54
N ILE A 323 -4.78 -1.64 -13.03
CA ILE A 323 -6.09 -1.05 -13.36
C ILE A 323 -5.93 -0.27 -14.67
N PRO A 324 -6.89 -0.34 -15.62
CA PRO A 324 -6.84 0.46 -16.83
C PRO A 324 -6.53 1.94 -16.53
N PRO A 325 -5.60 2.57 -17.28
CA PRO A 325 -5.00 2.09 -18.53
C PRO A 325 -3.84 1.09 -18.37
N GLY A 326 -3.41 0.78 -17.15
CA GLY A 326 -2.35 -0.18 -16.88
C GLY A 326 -2.78 -1.65 -16.97
N PRO A 327 -1.82 -2.59 -16.91
CA PRO A 327 -0.38 -2.35 -16.91
C PRO A 327 0.15 -1.97 -18.29
N SER A 328 1.21 -1.16 -18.34
CA SER A 328 1.93 -0.90 -19.60
C SER A 328 2.58 -2.18 -20.14
N GLN A 329 2.98 -2.17 -21.42
CA GLN A 329 3.69 -3.31 -21.99
C GLN A 329 5.01 -3.59 -21.25
N ALA A 330 5.77 -2.55 -20.89
CA ALA A 330 7.03 -2.70 -20.17
C ALA A 330 6.81 -3.27 -18.75
N ILE A 331 5.79 -2.82 -18.01
CA ILE A 331 5.44 -3.43 -16.71
C ILE A 331 5.13 -4.91 -16.88
N ASN A 332 4.33 -5.30 -17.87
CA ASN A 332 4.03 -6.71 -18.12
C ASN A 332 5.31 -7.52 -18.44
N GLU A 333 6.17 -7.01 -19.31
CA GLU A 333 7.42 -7.68 -19.67
C GLU A 333 8.33 -7.88 -18.45
N GLY A 334 8.45 -6.86 -17.60
CA GLY A 334 9.24 -6.91 -16.38
C GLY A 334 8.66 -7.88 -15.34
N TYR A 335 7.34 -7.89 -15.22
CA TYR A 335 6.61 -8.79 -14.33
C TYR A 335 6.78 -10.26 -14.71
N PHE A 336 6.66 -10.58 -16.00
CA PHE A 336 6.80 -11.95 -16.49
C PHE A 336 8.25 -12.33 -16.82
N GLY A 337 9.23 -11.45 -16.62
CA GLY A 337 10.64 -11.72 -16.92
C GLY A 337 10.89 -12.00 -18.41
N GLY A 338 10.11 -11.37 -19.29
CA GLY A 338 10.22 -11.56 -20.74
C GLY A 338 9.59 -12.83 -21.31
N GLU A 339 8.95 -13.68 -20.49
CA GLU A 339 8.35 -14.96 -20.92
C GLU A 339 7.03 -14.80 -21.71
N GLY A 340 6.57 -13.56 -21.97
CA GLY A 340 5.39 -13.30 -22.80
C GLY A 340 4.03 -13.54 -22.11
N GLY A 341 3.98 -13.46 -20.78
CA GLY A 341 2.75 -13.63 -19.99
C GLY A 341 1.77 -12.45 -20.06
N ARG A 342 0.55 -12.68 -19.60
CA ARG A 342 -0.48 -11.65 -19.39
C ARG A 342 -1.16 -11.88 -18.04
N LEU A 343 -1.35 -10.83 -17.26
CA LEU A 343 -2.07 -10.89 -15.99
C LEU A 343 -3.56 -11.24 -16.20
N ILE A 344 -4.17 -10.71 -17.26
CA ILE A 344 -5.57 -10.94 -17.60
C ILE A 344 -5.64 -11.83 -18.85
N VAL A 345 -5.84 -13.13 -18.64
CA VAL A 345 -5.95 -14.13 -19.71
C VAL A 345 -7.41 -14.48 -19.99
N PHE A 346 -8.22 -14.61 -18.94
CA PHE A 346 -9.58 -15.16 -19.04
C PHE A 346 -10.68 -14.11 -18.81
N PRO A 347 -11.88 -14.30 -19.39
CA PRO A 347 -13.04 -13.44 -19.09
C PRO A 347 -13.32 -13.30 -17.59
N ARG A 348 -13.12 -14.37 -16.81
CA ARG A 348 -13.28 -14.38 -15.36
C ARG A 348 -12.37 -13.36 -14.66
N HIS A 349 -11.11 -13.21 -15.10
CA HIS A 349 -10.21 -12.21 -14.54
C HIS A 349 -10.70 -10.79 -14.82
N LYS A 350 -11.37 -10.54 -15.96
CA LYS A 350 -11.96 -9.23 -16.24
C LYS A 350 -13.06 -8.88 -15.23
N THR A 351 -13.93 -9.83 -14.91
CA THR A 351 -14.97 -9.64 -13.87
C THR A 351 -14.35 -9.46 -12.49
N LYS A 352 -13.32 -10.25 -12.14
CA LYS A 352 -12.56 -10.11 -10.90
C LYS A 352 -11.94 -8.70 -10.76
N ARG A 353 -11.40 -8.16 -11.86
CA ARG A 353 -10.86 -6.79 -11.91
C ARG A 353 -11.93 -5.72 -11.73
N VAL A 354 -13.17 -5.94 -12.17
CA VAL A 354 -14.28 -5.01 -11.87
C VAL A 354 -14.50 -4.93 -10.36
N TRP A 355 -14.50 -6.07 -9.65
CA TRP A 355 -14.60 -6.10 -8.19
C TRP A 355 -13.44 -5.40 -7.48
N TYR A 356 -12.20 -5.61 -7.94
CA TYR A 356 -11.04 -4.94 -7.37
C TYR A 356 -11.02 -3.43 -7.64
N THR A 357 -11.56 -3.00 -8.78
CA THR A 357 -11.76 -1.58 -9.07
C THR A 357 -12.83 -0.98 -8.15
N ILE A 358 -13.92 -1.70 -7.88
CA ILE A 358 -14.95 -1.30 -6.91
C ILE A 358 -14.33 -1.15 -5.52
N TYR A 359 -13.57 -2.16 -5.07
CA TYR A 359 -12.88 -2.12 -3.78
C TYR A 359 -11.97 -0.90 -3.65
N LEU A 360 -11.11 -0.64 -4.63
CA LEU A 360 -10.22 0.52 -4.59
C LEU A 360 -11.00 1.84 -4.59
N ALA A 361 -12.05 1.97 -5.39
CA ALA A 361 -12.88 3.18 -5.41
C ALA A 361 -13.60 3.41 -4.06
N LEU A 362 -14.13 2.36 -3.43
CA LEU A 362 -14.71 2.44 -2.08
C LEU A 362 -13.65 2.84 -1.05
N LEU A 363 -12.45 2.25 -1.12
CA LEU A 363 -11.35 2.59 -0.24
C LEU A 363 -10.96 4.07 -0.34
N VAL A 364 -10.91 4.62 -1.55
CA VAL A 364 -10.67 6.06 -1.78
C VAL A 364 -11.73 6.93 -1.14
N LEU A 365 -13.01 6.56 -1.27
CA LEU A 365 -14.12 7.30 -0.66
C LEU A 365 -14.10 7.21 0.86
N ALA A 366 -13.74 6.05 1.41
CA ALA A 366 -13.61 5.85 2.85
C ALA A 366 -12.47 6.69 3.43
N GLU A 367 -11.30 6.72 2.77
CA GLU A 367 -10.19 7.59 3.20
C GLU A 367 -10.55 9.07 3.14
N GLU A 368 -11.32 9.51 2.14
CA GLU A 368 -11.81 10.89 2.07
C GLU A 368 -12.74 11.22 3.26
N GLN A 369 -13.67 10.32 3.59
CA GLN A 369 -14.54 10.49 4.75
C GLN A 369 -13.73 10.61 6.06
N ARG A 370 -12.73 9.75 6.25
CA ARG A 370 -11.82 9.81 7.42
C ARG A 370 -10.99 11.10 7.46
N GLY A 371 -10.55 11.58 6.29
CA GLY A 371 -9.86 12.87 6.15
C GLY A 371 -10.73 14.02 6.66
N HIS A 372 -12.01 14.03 6.29
CA HIS A 372 -12.98 15.01 6.78
C HIS A 372 -13.20 14.95 8.29
N GLU A 373 -13.37 13.76 8.86
CA GLU A 373 -13.58 13.58 10.31
C GLU A 373 -12.40 14.09 11.14
N THR A 374 -11.18 13.92 10.62
CA THR A 374 -9.96 14.42 11.27
C THR A 374 -9.70 15.92 11.01
N GLY A 375 -10.60 16.61 10.31
CA GLY A 375 -10.46 18.02 9.92
C GLY A 375 -9.34 18.26 8.90
N ARG A 376 -8.85 17.20 8.26
CA ARG A 376 -7.78 17.21 7.27
C ARG A 376 -8.40 17.23 5.88
N VAL A 377 -8.97 18.37 5.50
CA VAL A 377 -9.43 18.57 4.12
C VAL A 377 -8.21 18.90 3.27
N GLU A 378 -7.81 17.96 2.42
CA GLU A 378 -6.79 18.23 1.42
C GLU A 378 -7.34 19.19 0.37
N THR A 379 -6.73 20.36 0.24
CA THR A 379 -7.18 21.39 -0.71
C THR A 379 -6.49 21.30 -2.07
N GLY A 380 -5.71 20.24 -2.31
CA GLY A 380 -4.95 20.03 -3.54
C GLY A 380 -5.84 19.62 -4.72
N GLY A 381 -5.56 20.18 -5.91
CA GLY A 381 -6.32 19.88 -7.14
C GLY A 381 -6.26 18.41 -7.57
N GLU A 382 -5.19 17.69 -7.23
CA GLU A 382 -5.01 16.27 -7.59
C GLU A 382 -5.74 15.31 -6.65
N HIS A 383 -5.89 15.65 -5.37
CA HIS A 383 -6.72 14.86 -4.45
C HIS A 383 -8.17 14.80 -4.91
N ARG A 384 -8.69 15.97 -5.30
CA ARG A 384 -10.00 16.10 -5.94
C ARG A 384 -10.14 15.19 -7.16
N SER A 385 -9.07 15.01 -7.94
CA SER A 385 -9.08 14.13 -9.12
C SER A 385 -9.31 12.65 -8.77
N LYS A 386 -8.84 12.15 -7.61
CA LYS A 386 -9.04 10.74 -7.21
C LYS A 386 -10.45 10.47 -6.72
N VAL A 387 -10.98 11.37 -5.88
CA VAL A 387 -12.36 11.27 -5.40
C VAL A 387 -13.32 11.37 -6.58
N GLU A 388 -13.06 12.28 -7.53
CA GLU A 388 -13.81 12.36 -8.78
C GLU A 388 -13.70 11.07 -9.60
N TRP A 389 -12.49 10.50 -9.76
CA TRP A 389 -12.30 9.20 -10.40
C TRP A 389 -13.13 8.09 -9.73
N ALA A 390 -13.09 8.00 -8.39
CA ALA A 390 -13.82 6.99 -7.64
C ALA A 390 -15.34 7.12 -7.84
N ARG A 391 -15.86 8.36 -7.81
CA ARG A 391 -17.27 8.68 -8.07
C ARG A 391 -17.71 8.34 -9.49
N GLU A 392 -16.83 8.52 -10.49
CA GLU A 392 -17.13 8.20 -11.88
C GLU A 392 -17.07 6.68 -12.17
N ILE A 393 -16.04 6.01 -11.64
CA ILE A 393 -15.77 4.61 -11.96
C ILE A 393 -16.72 3.65 -11.26
N LEU A 394 -17.18 3.99 -10.05
CA LEU A 394 -17.97 3.08 -9.23
C LEU A 394 -19.33 2.73 -9.87
N PRO A 395 -20.17 3.70 -10.31
CA PRO A 395 -21.41 3.39 -11.04
C PRO A 395 -21.15 2.60 -12.33
N THR A 396 -20.06 2.93 -13.04
CA THR A 396 -19.67 2.24 -14.28
C THR A 396 -19.35 0.77 -14.00
N CYS A 397 -18.63 0.46 -12.93
CA CYS A 397 -18.32 -0.90 -12.52
C CYS A 397 -19.57 -1.66 -12.05
N VAL A 398 -20.44 -1.05 -11.24
CA VAL A 398 -21.71 -1.65 -10.81
C VAL A 398 -22.58 -2.02 -12.01
N GLN A 399 -22.67 -1.13 -13.01
CA GLN A 399 -23.41 -1.41 -14.23
C GLN A 399 -22.79 -2.57 -15.04
N ARG A 400 -21.46 -2.69 -15.07
CA ARG A 400 -20.76 -3.82 -15.72
C ARG A 400 -21.02 -5.15 -14.99
N LEU A 401 -21.18 -5.13 -13.67
CA LEU A 401 -21.51 -6.31 -12.89
C LEU A 401 -22.91 -6.85 -13.18
N LYS A 402 -23.86 -6.04 -13.65
CA LYS A 402 -25.21 -6.52 -13.98
C LYS A 402 -25.21 -7.68 -14.97
N ASP A 403 -24.41 -7.53 -16.04
CA ASP A 403 -24.37 -8.42 -17.20
C ASP A 403 -23.04 -9.18 -17.31
N ALA A 404 -22.25 -9.25 -16.23
CA ALA A 404 -20.92 -9.85 -16.29
C ALA A 404 -21.00 -11.33 -16.72
N PRO A 405 -20.16 -11.79 -17.66
CA PRO A 405 -20.28 -13.09 -18.32
C PRO A 405 -19.87 -14.30 -17.45
N CYS A 406 -19.58 -14.06 -16.17
CA CYS A 406 -18.97 -15.04 -15.26
C CYS A 406 -19.90 -15.36 -14.09
N TYR A 407 -21.20 -15.38 -14.37
CA TYR A 407 -22.24 -15.88 -13.47
C TYR A 407 -22.83 -17.17 -13.99
#